data_AF-A0A067SMD3-F1
#
_entry.id   AF-A0A067SMD3-F1
#
_cell.length_a   1.000
_cell.length_b   1.000
_cell.length_c   1.000
_cell.angle_alpha   90.00
_cell.angle_beta   90.00
_cell.angle_gamma   90.00
#
_symmetry.space_group_name_H-M   'P 1'
#
loop_
_entity.id
_entity.type
_entity.pdbx_description
1 polymer ?
#
loop_
_entity_poly.entity_id
_entity_poly.type
_entity_poly.pdbx_seq_one_letter_code
_entity_poly.pdbx_strand_id
1 'polypeptide(L)' 'TLDVIKDDQLAAKIYRWLSPPDTSNNRNEADEKRQDGTCSWFLDGERFLKWSKNPGFLWVYGKGKPLNKCFEFKCSTRPH' A
#
# COMPACT_ATOMS: atom_id res chain seq x y z
N THR A 1 0.41 -33.93 -21.89
CA THR A 1 -0.87 -33.45 -21.31
C THR A 1 -0.85 -33.38 -19.79
N LEU A 2 -0.27 -34.36 -19.09
CA LEU A 2 -0.12 -34.33 -17.62
C LEU A 2 0.87 -33.26 -17.12
N ASP A 3 1.96 -33.04 -17.86
CA ASP A 3 2.99 -32.05 -17.50
C ASP A 3 2.51 -30.61 -17.63
N VAL A 4 1.64 -30.33 -18.61
CA VAL A 4 0.99 -29.03 -18.81
C VAL A 4 0.08 -28.69 -17.62
N ILE A 5 -0.68 -29.68 -17.12
CA ILE A 5 -1.57 -29.48 -15.96
C ILE A 5 -0.77 -29.24 -14.68
N LYS A 6 0.39 -29.89 -14.52
CA LYS A 6 1.30 -29.62 -13.39
C LYS A 6 1.90 -28.22 -13.44
N ASP A 7 2.25 -27.75 -14.64
CA ASP A 7 2.79 -26.42 -14.86
C ASP A 7 1.75 -25.33 -14.56
N ASP A 8 0.51 -25.49 -15.04
CA ASP A 8 -0.59 -24.56 -14.76
C ASP A 8 -0.92 -24.47 -13.26
N GLN A 9 -0.94 -25.61 -12.56
CA GLN A 9 -1.19 -25.63 -11.11
C GLN A 9 -0.04 -25.00 -10.31
N LEU A 10 1.21 -25.19 -10.74
CA LEU A 10 2.37 -24.57 -10.11
C LEU A 10 2.37 -23.06 -10.36
N ALA A 11 2.09 -22.63 -11.59
CA ALA A 11 1.95 -21.23 -11.95
C ALA A 11 0.86 -20.56 -11.12
N ALA A 12 -0.33 -21.16 -10.99
CA ALA A 12 -1.42 -20.62 -10.17
C ALA A 12 -1.03 -20.47 -8.69
N LYS A 13 -0.26 -21.40 -8.13
CA LYS A 13 0.26 -21.29 -6.75
C LYS A 13 1.26 -20.14 -6.60
N ILE A 14 2.18 -19.97 -7.55
CA ILE A 14 3.15 -18.88 -7.55
C ILE A 14 2.44 -17.54 -7.68
N TYR A 15 1.49 -17.41 -8.62
CA TYR A 15 0.68 -16.20 -8.75
C TYR A 15 -0.06 -15.88 -7.45
N ARG A 16 -0.71 -16.86 -6.83
CA ARG A 16 -1.39 -16.65 -5.54
C ARG A 16 -0.44 -16.24 -4.41
N TRP A 17 0.80 -16.75 -4.40
CA TRP A 17 1.80 -16.37 -3.41
C TRP A 17 2.35 -14.96 -3.64
N LEU A 18 2.50 -14.56 -4.90
CA LEU A 18 2.92 -13.20 -5.30
C LEU A 18 1.77 -12.19 -5.28
N SER A 19 0.52 -12.66 -5.24
CA SER A 19 -0.66 -11.79 -5.21
C SER A 19 -0.56 -10.87 -4.01
N PRO A 20 -0.71 -9.55 -4.21
CA PRO A 20 -0.74 -8.63 -3.10
C PRO A 20 -1.92 -8.98 -2.18
N PRO A 21 -1.79 -8.76 -0.86
CA PRO A 21 -2.93 -8.82 0.03
C PRO A 21 -3.97 -7.78 -0.40
N ASP A 22 -5.24 -8.04 -0.09
CA ASP A 22 -6.27 -7.02 -0.27
C ASP A 22 -5.95 -5.80 0.61
N THR A 23 -5.65 -4.68 -0.04
CA THR A 23 -5.25 -3.43 0.62
C THR A 23 -6.44 -2.53 0.93
N SER A 24 -7.66 -2.92 0.55
CA SER A 24 -8.88 -2.13 0.73
C SER A 24 -9.13 -1.76 2.19
N ASN A 25 -9.02 -2.73 3.11
CA ASN A 25 -9.20 -2.50 4.54
C ASN A 25 -8.22 -1.47 5.08
N ASN A 26 -6.93 -1.62 4.76
CA ASN A 26 -5.91 -0.68 5.21
C ASN A 26 -6.14 0.72 4.63
N ARG A 27 -6.56 0.82 3.36
CA ARG A 27 -6.92 2.10 2.74
C ARG A 27 -8.09 2.76 3.46
N ASN A 28 -9.17 2.01 3.72
CA ASN A 28 -10.35 2.54 4.40
C ASN A 28 -10.01 3.01 5.82
N GLU A 29 -9.26 2.21 6.59
CA GLU A 29 -8.82 2.62 7.93
C GLU A 29 -7.89 3.85 7.91
N ALA A 30 -6.98 3.92 6.94
CA ALA A 30 -6.11 5.09 6.79
C ALA A 30 -6.92 6.33 6.44
N ASP A 31 -7.93 6.21 5.57
CA ASP A 31 -8.85 7.28 5.21
C ASP A 31 -9.71 7.72 6.41
N GLU A 32 -10.21 6.79 7.22
CA GLU A 32 -10.95 7.08 8.46
C GLU A 32 -10.09 7.78 9.53
N LYS A 33 -8.83 7.37 9.68
CA LYS A 33 -7.90 7.94 10.68
C LYS A 33 -7.26 9.25 10.21
N ARG A 34 -7.30 9.54 8.91
CA ARG A 34 -6.70 10.75 8.32
C ARG A 34 -7.40 11.98 8.87
N GLN A 35 -6.62 12.93 9.38
CA GLN A 35 -7.14 14.23 9.79
C GLN A 35 -7.29 15.15 8.58
N ASP A 36 -8.40 15.88 8.48
CA ASP A 36 -8.60 16.83 7.39
C ASP A 36 -7.47 17.86 7.33
N GLY A 37 -7.03 18.20 6.11
CA GLY A 37 -5.90 19.09 5.87
C GLY A 37 -4.51 18.47 6.11
N THR A 38 -4.40 17.22 6.59
CA THR A 38 -3.09 16.55 6.58
C THR A 38 -2.61 16.29 5.17
N CYS A 39 -1.29 16.40 5.00
CA CYS A 39 -0.60 16.27 3.72
C CYS A 39 -0.96 17.33 2.66
N SER A 40 -1.86 18.29 2.92
CA SER A 40 -2.18 19.36 1.95
C SER A 40 -0.95 20.15 1.49
N TRP A 41 -0.02 20.45 2.42
CA TRP A 41 1.26 21.09 2.09
C TRP A 41 2.09 20.35 1.02
N PHE A 42 1.88 19.03 0.90
CA PHE A 42 2.56 18.17 -0.06
C PHE A 42 1.69 17.91 -1.30
N LEU A 43 0.42 17.53 -1.11
CA LEU A 43 -0.51 17.16 -2.18
C LEU A 43 -0.87 18.33 -3.09
N ASP A 44 -1.02 19.53 -2.52
CA ASP A 44 -1.28 20.75 -3.28
C ASP A 44 0.03 21.40 -3.78
N GLY A 45 1.17 20.83 -3.39
CA GLY A 45 2.49 21.33 -3.75
C GLY A 45 2.84 21.06 -5.21
N GLU A 46 3.45 22.05 -5.86
CA GLU A 46 3.85 21.98 -7.27
C GLU A 46 4.74 20.76 -7.58
N ARG A 47 5.57 20.34 -6.61
CA ARG A 47 6.46 19.18 -6.76
C ARG A 47 5.67 17.87 -6.93
N PHE A 48 4.63 17.67 -6.12
CA PHE A 48 3.77 16.50 -6.22
C PHE A 48 2.95 16.54 -7.51
N LEU A 49 2.38 17.70 -7.85
CA LEU A 49 1.58 17.89 -9.07
C LEU A 49 2.40 17.69 -10.36
N LYS A 50 3.69 18.04 -10.36
CA LYS A 50 4.60 17.76 -11.48
C LYS A 50 4.92 16.27 -11.58
N TRP A 51 5.22 15.64 -10.45
CA TRP A 51 5.47 14.20 -10.40
C TRP A 51 4.25 13.37 -10.81
N SER A 52 3.03 13.77 -10.42
CA SER A 52 1.81 13.04 -10.78
C SER A 52 1.52 13.08 -12.29
N LYS A 53 1.95 14.15 -12.97
CA LYS A 53 1.83 14.29 -14.44
C LYS A 53 2.94 13.55 -15.19
N ASN A 54 4.15 13.49 -14.64
CA ASN A 54 5.28 12.79 -15.24
C ASN A 54 5.98 11.91 -14.18
N PRO A 55 5.56 10.64 -14.06
CA PRO A 55 6.00 9.77 -12.98
C PRO A 55 7.52 9.49 -13.01
N GLY A 56 8.12 9.53 -11.83
CA GLY A 56 9.54 9.23 -11.59
C GLY A 56 9.81 9.03 -10.10
N PHE A 57 11.01 9.35 -9.63
CA PHE A 57 11.33 9.28 -8.20
C PHE A 57 10.96 10.60 -7.48
N LEU A 58 10.17 10.48 -6.40
CA LEU A 58 9.86 11.59 -5.50
C LEU A 58 10.16 11.18 -4.06
N TRP A 59 11.14 11.84 -3.45
CA TRP A 59 11.51 11.63 -2.06
C TRP A 59 10.75 12.61 -1.17
N VAL A 60 10.04 12.07 -0.17
CA VAL A 60 9.31 12.84 0.84
C VAL A 60 10.01 12.66 2.17
N TYR A 61 10.48 13.75 2.77
CA TYR A 61 11.07 13.72 4.10
C TYR A 61 10.03 14.16 5.13
N GLY A 62 9.58 13.23 5.97
CA GLY A 62 8.68 13.54 7.08
C GLY A 62 9.45 13.90 8.35
N LYS A 63 9.06 14.96 9.05
CA LYS A 63 9.49 15.21 10.43
C LYS A 63 8.65 14.35 11.39
N GLY A 64 8.91 13.05 11.40
CA GLY A 64 8.31 12.17 12.40
C GLY A 64 8.89 12.49 13.77
N LYS A 65 8.07 12.92 14.73
CA LYS A 65 8.43 12.67 16.14
C LYS A 65 8.38 11.16 16.33
N PRO A 66 9.40 10.52 16.94
CA PRO A 66 9.29 9.11 17.29
C PRO A 66 8.07 8.99 18.21
N LEU A 67 7.03 8.32 17.74
CA LEU A 67 5.86 8.09 18.55
C LEU A 67 6.28 7.08 19.61
N ASN A 68 6.30 7.51 20.88
CA ASN A 68 6.53 6.65 22.05
C ASN A 68 5.42 5.58 22.23
N LYS A 69 4.49 5.50 21.28
CA LYS A 69 3.60 4.38 21.05
C LYS A 69 3.87 3.84 19.65
N CYS A 70 4.29 2.59 19.58
CA CYS A 70 4.06 1.79 18.39
C CYS A 70 2.55 1.77 18.15
N PHE A 71 2.09 2.40 17.08
CA PHE A 71 0.77 2.09 16.57
C PHE A 71 0.89 0.66 16.03
N GLU A 72 0.36 -0.29 16.80
CA GLU A 72 0.20 -1.66 16.35
C GLU A 72 -0.84 -1.63 15.24
N PHE A 73 -0.38 -1.52 13.99
CA PHE A 73 -1.21 -1.83 12.83
C PHE A 73 -1.42 -3.34 12.85
N LYS A 74 -2.46 -3.79 13.55
CA LYS A 74 -2.92 -5.16 13.40
C LYS A 74 -3.49 -5.26 11.98
N CYS A 75 -2.71 -5.87 11.09
CA CYS A 75 -3.24 -6.40 9.84
C CYS A 75 -4.29 -7.45 10.21
N SER A 76 -5.55 -7.04 10.29
CA SER A 76 -6.66 -7.94 10.53
C SER A 76 -6.92 -8.71 9.24
N THR A 77 -6.13 -9.75 9.00
CA THR A 77 -6.59 -10.84 8.14
C THR A 77 -7.79 -11.45 8.86
N ARG A 78 -9.00 -11.24 8.33
CA ARG A 78 -10.18 -11.96 8.80
C ARG A 78 -9.85 -13.45 8.80
N PRO A 79 -10.13 -14.21 9.88
CA PRO A 79 -10.19 -15.64 9.76
C PRO A 79 -11.33 -15.98 8.79
N HIS A 80 -11.06 -16.87 7.85
CA HIS A 80 -12.11 -17.55 7.10
C HIS A 80 -12.99 -18.37 8.04
#